data_AF-X1CFY5-F1
#
_entry.id   AF-X1CFY5-F1
#
_cell.length_a   1.000
_cell.length_b   1.000
_cell.length_c   1.000
_cell.angle_alpha   90.00
_cell.angle_beta   90.00
_cell.angle_gamma   90.00
#
_symmetry.space_group_name_H-M   'P 1'
#
loop_
_entity.id
_entity.type
_entity.pdbx_description
1 polymer ?
#
loop_
_entity_poly.entity_id
_entity_poly.type
_entity_poly.pdbx_seq_one_letter_code
_entity_poly.pdbx_strand_id
1 'polypeptide(L)'
;MKNADYNYGGQAVIEGVMMRSPLKYAIAVRKPDKEIILKIGKLRSLSNKMKFLKWPIFRGIINLVESLALGLKALTYSAEQATGEEEKINSVEMFFTILIAFGLFIVFFIAFPTAIARYLDK
;
A
#
# COMPACT_ATOMS: atom_id res chain seq x y z
N MET A 1 6.25 17.80 -29.77
CA MET A 1 5.77 17.30 -28.46
C MET A 1 6.97 17.15 -27.56
N LYS A 2 7.02 17.81 -26.39
CA LYS A 2 8.18 17.67 -25.47
C LYS A 2 8.21 16.22 -24.98
N ASN A 3 9.26 15.47 -25.33
CA ASN A 3 9.61 14.21 -24.68
C ASN A 3 10.05 14.55 -23.26
N ALA A 4 9.08 14.60 -22.34
CA ALA A 4 9.37 14.60 -20.92
C ALA A 4 9.60 13.15 -20.52
N ASP A 5 10.79 12.83 -20.02
CA ASP A 5 11.09 11.52 -19.46
C ASP A 5 10.16 11.27 -18.28
N TYR A 6 9.15 10.43 -18.51
CA TYR A 6 8.21 10.04 -17.47
C TYR A 6 8.84 8.91 -16.66
N ASN A 7 8.91 9.12 -15.35
CA ASN A 7 9.37 8.08 -14.43
C ASN A 7 8.25 7.05 -14.24
N TYR A 8 8.57 5.79 -14.55
CA TYR A 8 7.74 4.64 -14.26
C TYR A 8 8.41 3.80 -13.18
N GLY A 9 7.59 3.18 -12.34
CA GLY A 9 8.03 2.24 -11.33
C GLY A 9 6.95 1.21 -11.06
N GLY A 10 7.23 0.26 -10.19
CA GLY A 10 6.28 -0.82 -9.93
C GLY A 10 6.57 -1.57 -8.65
N GLN A 11 5.68 -2.52 -8.37
CA GLN A 11 5.76 -3.42 -7.24
C GLN A 11 5.33 -4.82 -7.70
N ALA A 12 6.00 -5.86 -7.20
CA ALA A 12 5.47 -7.22 -7.30
C ALA A 12 4.22 -7.36 -6.41
N VAL A 13 3.21 -8.05 -6.92
CA VAL A 13 1.97 -8.34 -6.19
C VAL A 13 1.68 -9.84 -6.29
N ILE A 14 0.66 -10.34 -5.59
CA ILE A 14 0.38 -11.77 -5.51
C ILE A 14 -0.03 -12.28 -6.89
N GLU A 15 0.68 -13.29 -7.41
CA GLU A 15 0.48 -13.84 -8.77
C GLU A 15 0.46 -12.77 -9.88
N GLY A 16 1.20 -11.67 -9.71
CA GLY A 16 1.07 -10.53 -10.60
C GLY A 16 2.10 -9.42 -10.45
N VAL A 17 1.94 -8.38 -11.25
CA VAL A 17 2.78 -7.17 -11.24
C VAL A 17 1.94 -5.91 -11.27
N MET A 18 2.43 -4.88 -10.59
CA MET A 18 1.85 -3.54 -10.58
C MET A 18 2.85 -2.54 -11.14
N MET A 19 2.41 -1.71 -12.08
CA MET A 19 3.19 -0.61 -12.67
C MET A 19 2.47 0.72 -12.44
N ARG A 20 3.23 1.77 -12.15
CA ARG A 20 2.78 3.13 -11.89
C ARG A 20 3.50 4.10 -12.80
N SER A 21 2.71 4.95 -13.42
CA SER A 21 3.13 6.16 -14.12
C SER A 21 2.73 7.40 -13.30
N PRO A 22 3.14 8.60 -13.71
CA PRO A 22 2.73 9.83 -13.02
C PRO A 22 1.21 10.08 -13.03
N LEU A 23 0.47 9.50 -13.99
CA LEU A 23 -0.95 9.78 -14.21
C LEU A 23 -1.87 8.56 -14.02
N LYS A 24 -1.33 7.35 -14.14
CA LYS A 24 -2.09 6.09 -14.14
C LYS A 24 -1.30 4.98 -13.45
N TYR A 25 -1.99 3.94 -13.01
CA TYR A 25 -1.39 2.68 -12.61
C TYR A 25 -2.10 1.51 -13.34
N ALA A 26 -1.39 0.40 -13.46
CA ALA A 26 -1.89 -0.84 -14.02
C ALA A 26 -1.48 -2.01 -13.10
N ILE A 27 -2.38 -2.97 -12.90
CA ILE A 27 -2.14 -4.19 -12.14
C ILE A 27 -2.54 -5.35 -13.04
N ALA A 28 -1.61 -6.28 -13.29
CA ALA A 28 -1.86 -7.53 -13.99
C ALA A 28 -1.74 -8.68 -13.00
N VAL A 29 -2.76 -9.55 -12.95
CA VAL A 29 -2.82 -10.68 -12.01
C VAL A 29 -3.24 -11.92 -12.77
N ARG A 30 -2.61 -13.06 -12.47
CA ARG A 30 -2.98 -14.35 -13.00
C ARG A 30 -3.98 -15.02 -12.06
N LYS A 31 -5.15 -15.35 -12.59
CA LYS A 31 -6.21 -16.09 -11.88
C LYS A 31 -5.89 -17.60 -11.81
N PRO A 32 -6.56 -18.37 -10.93
CA PRO A 32 -6.42 -19.83 -10.87
C PRO A 32 -6.68 -20.55 -12.20
N ASP A 33 -7.61 -20.03 -13.01
CA ASP A 33 -7.94 -20.50 -14.36
C ASP A 33 -6.83 -20.21 -15.42
N LYS A 34 -5.71 -19.63 -14.99
CA LYS A 34 -4.56 -19.19 -15.79
C LYS A 34 -4.85 -17.97 -16.68
N GLU A 35 -6.02 -17.36 -16.58
CA GLU A 35 -6.30 -16.10 -17.28
C GLU A 35 -5.55 -14.94 -16.60
N ILE A 36 -5.05 -14.00 -17.39
CA ILE A 36 -4.46 -12.76 -16.87
C ILE A 36 -5.48 -11.64 -16.99
N ILE A 37 -5.83 -11.05 -15.86
CA ILE A 37 -6.70 -9.88 -15.81
C ILE A 37 -5.89 -8.60 -15.61
N LEU A 38 -6.43 -7.51 -16.13
CA LEU A 38 -5.79 -6.20 -16.08
C LEU A 38 -6.72 -5.17 -15.45
N LYS A 39 -6.21 -4.47 -14.43
CA LYS A 39 -6.89 -3.32 -13.81
C LYS A 39 -6.09 -2.06 -14.05
N ILE A 40 -6.70 -1.09 -14.73
CA ILE A 40 -6.10 0.23 -14.99
C ILE A 40 -6.84 1.29 -14.19
N GLY A 41 -6.11 2.11 -13.44
CA GLY A 41 -6.68 3.21 -12.67
C GLY A 41 -5.95 4.53 -12.92
N LYS A 42 -6.64 5.65 -12.65
CA LYS A 42 -6.06 6.99 -12.68
C LYS A 42 -5.43 7.30 -11.32
N LEU A 43 -4.28 7.95 -11.34
CA LEU A 43 -3.63 8.46 -10.14
C LEU A 43 -4.14 9.89 -9.87
N ARG A 44 -4.77 10.10 -8.71
CA ARG A 44 -5.17 11.43 -8.25
C ARG A 44 -4.39 11.74 -6.99
N SER A 45 -3.45 12.66 -7.05
CA SER A 45 -2.70 13.11 -5.87
C SER A 45 -3.50 14.19 -5.14
N LEU A 46 -3.59 14.07 -3.82
CA LEU A 46 -4.14 15.06 -2.89
C LEU A 46 -3.34 16.37 -2.97
N SER A 47 -2.04 16.28 -3.21
CA SER A 47 -1.15 17.44 -3.40
C SER A 47 -1.53 18.29 -4.62
N ASN A 48 -2.27 17.76 -5.59
CA ASN A 48 -2.78 18.54 -6.72
C ASN A 48 -4.04 19.35 -6.37
N LYS A 49 -4.77 18.99 -5.31
CA LYS A 49 -5.96 19.73 -4.85
C LYS A 49 -5.61 20.91 -3.95
N MET A 50 -4.61 20.79 -3.08
CA MET A 50 -4.26 21.86 -2.13
C MET A 50 -2.77 22.23 -2.27
N LYS A 51 -2.47 23.52 -2.50
CA LYS A 51 -1.11 23.97 -2.81
C LYS A 51 -0.12 23.85 -1.62
N PHE A 52 -0.59 23.97 -0.38
CA PHE A 52 0.28 23.87 0.80
C PHE A 52 0.85 22.46 1.03
N LEU A 53 0.15 21.42 0.57
CA LEU A 53 0.58 20.02 0.63
C LEU A 53 1.87 19.78 -0.19
N LYS A 54 2.22 20.69 -1.11
CA LYS A 54 3.45 20.63 -1.92
C LYS A 54 4.69 21.15 -1.19
N TRP A 55 4.55 21.72 0.01
CA TRP A 55 5.70 22.16 0.81
C TRP A 55 6.64 20.98 1.14
N PRO A 56 7.96 21.19 1.20
CA PRO A 56 8.94 20.10 1.30
C PRO A 56 8.67 19.11 2.44
N ILE A 57 8.20 19.61 3.58
CA ILE A 57 7.86 18.81 4.77
C ILE A 57 6.66 17.89 4.49
N PHE A 58 5.56 18.44 3.98
CA PHE A 58 4.32 17.69 3.74
C PHE A 58 4.40 16.83 2.49
N ARG A 59 5.15 17.27 1.46
CA ARG A 59 5.30 16.58 0.18
C ARG A 59 5.79 15.15 0.36
N GLY A 60 6.79 14.93 1.21
CA GLY A 60 7.35 13.61 1.48
C GLY A 60 6.32 12.67 2.11
N ILE A 61 5.68 13.11 3.19
CA ILE A 61 4.69 12.34 3.94
C ILE A 61 3.51 11.95 3.05
N ILE A 62 2.99 12.90 2.26
CA ILE A 62 1.84 12.63 1.39
C ILE A 62 2.20 11.64 0.30
N ASN A 63 3.36 11.80 -0.34
CA ASN A 63 3.81 10.85 -1.36
C ASN A 63 3.99 9.45 -0.78
N LEU A 64 4.48 9.34 0.45
CA LEU A 64 4.62 8.08 1.17
C LEU A 64 3.25 7.44 1.43
N VAL A 65 2.32 8.20 2.01
CA VAL A 65 0.95 7.73 2.32
C VAL A 65 0.20 7.33 1.04
N GLU A 66 0.26 8.13 -0.02
CA GLU A 66 -0.35 7.81 -1.32
C GLU A 66 0.23 6.53 -1.93
N SER A 67 1.56 6.33 -1.81
CA SER A 67 2.22 5.14 -2.35
C SER A 67 1.91 3.89 -1.53
N LEU A 68 1.89 3.99 -0.19
CA LEU A 68 1.46 2.91 0.70
C LEU A 68 0.01 2.50 0.45
N ALA A 69 -0.90 3.48 0.39
CA ALA A 69 -2.32 3.22 0.15
C ALA A 69 -2.54 2.54 -1.21
N LEU A 70 -1.82 2.97 -2.25
CA LEU A 70 -1.89 2.33 -3.57
C LEU A 70 -1.29 0.92 -3.56
N GLY A 71 -0.16 0.71 -2.90
CA GLY A 71 0.50 -0.59 -2.78
C GLY A 71 -0.37 -1.61 -2.05
N LEU A 72 -0.94 -1.23 -0.90
CA LEU A 72 -1.90 -2.05 -0.15
C LEU A 72 -3.11 -2.40 -1.01
N LYS A 73 -3.71 -1.42 -1.67
CA LYS A 73 -4.84 -1.65 -2.58
C LYS A 73 -4.50 -2.62 -3.71
N ALA A 74 -3.28 -2.55 -4.25
CA ALA A 74 -2.83 -3.44 -5.30
C ALA A 74 -2.63 -4.87 -4.78
N LEU A 75 -2.05 -5.03 -3.58
CA LEU A 75 -1.90 -6.32 -2.92
C LEU A 75 -3.24 -6.96 -2.61
N THR A 76 -4.17 -6.22 -1.98
CA THR A 76 -5.52 -6.69 -1.68
C THR A 76 -6.23 -7.14 -2.96
N TYR A 77 -6.21 -6.30 -4.01
CA TYR A 77 -6.81 -6.67 -5.29
C TYR A 77 -6.16 -7.90 -5.91
N SER A 78 -4.83 -8.03 -5.84
CA SER A 78 -4.15 -9.22 -6.38
C SER A 78 -4.49 -10.49 -5.62
N ALA A 79 -4.62 -10.41 -4.29
CA ALA A 79 -5.04 -11.53 -3.46
C ALA A 79 -6.44 -12.01 -3.85
N GLU A 80 -7.42 -11.09 -3.89
CA GLU A 80 -8.81 -11.39 -4.25
C GLU A 80 -8.91 -12.11 -5.60
N GLN A 81 -8.08 -11.72 -6.57
CA GLN A 81 -8.13 -12.30 -7.91
C GLN A 81 -7.33 -13.60 -8.03
N ALA A 82 -6.25 -13.74 -7.24
CA ALA A 82 -5.42 -14.94 -7.22
C ALA A 82 -6.08 -16.11 -6.49
N THR A 83 -6.94 -15.87 -5.49
CA THR A 83 -7.65 -16.94 -4.76
C THR A 83 -8.93 -17.38 -5.48
N GLY A 84 -9.51 -16.54 -6.34
CA GLY A 84 -10.77 -16.84 -7.03
C GLY A 84 -11.99 -16.88 -6.09
N GLU A 85 -11.83 -16.44 -4.85
CA GLU A 85 -12.89 -16.29 -3.87
C GLU A 85 -13.58 -14.94 -4.06
N GLU A 86 -14.92 -14.91 -4.04
CA GLU A 86 -15.69 -13.65 -4.00
C GLU A 86 -15.64 -12.96 -2.62
N GLU A 87 -14.75 -13.39 -1.73
CA GLU A 87 -14.50 -12.73 -0.47
C GLU A 87 -13.75 -11.41 -0.72
N LYS A 88 -14.53 -10.34 -0.86
CA LYS A 88 -14.00 -8.98 -0.88
C LYS A 88 -13.41 -8.68 0.49
N ILE A 89 -12.11 -8.39 0.52
CA ILE A 89 -11.45 -7.99 1.75
C ILE A 89 -12.00 -6.62 2.14
N ASN A 90 -12.76 -6.58 3.25
CA ASN A 90 -13.40 -5.36 3.72
C ASN A 90 -12.33 -4.36 4.20
N SER A 91 -12.41 -3.12 3.72
CA SER A 91 -11.44 -2.07 4.09
C SER A 91 -11.45 -1.75 5.59
N VAL A 92 -12.59 -1.95 6.27
CA VAL A 92 -12.72 -1.76 7.72
C VAL A 92 -12.00 -2.86 8.49
N GLU A 93 -12.17 -4.12 8.07
CA GLU A 93 -11.45 -5.26 8.66
C GLU A 93 -9.94 -5.09 8.51
N MET A 94 -9.48 -4.76 7.30
CA MET A 94 -8.07 -4.50 7.05
C MET A 94 -7.51 -3.38 7.94
N PHE A 95 -8.28 -2.32 8.19
CA PHE A 95 -7.88 -1.26 9.11
C PHE A 95 -7.70 -1.77 10.54
N PHE A 96 -8.65 -2.54 11.07
CA PHE A 96 -8.54 -3.13 12.40
C PHE A 96 -7.42 -4.16 12.50
N THR A 97 -7.21 -5.00 11.47
CA THR A 97 -6.09 -5.94 11.42
C THR A 97 -4.76 -5.22 11.50
N ILE A 98 -4.58 -4.13 10.72
CA ILE A 98 -3.36 -3.32 10.76
C ILE A 98 -3.18 -2.68 12.15
N LEU A 99 -4.25 -2.17 12.76
CA LEU A 99 -4.21 -1.53 14.07
C LEU A 99 -3.85 -2.52 15.18
N ILE A 100 -4.43 -3.72 15.17
CA ILE A 100 -4.11 -4.81 16.09
C ILE A 100 -2.66 -5.25 15.91
N ALA A 101 -2.20 -5.44 14.66
CA ALA A 101 -0.83 -5.82 14.38
C ALA A 101 0.17 -4.78 14.90
N PHE A 102 -0.10 -3.48 14.70
CA PHE A 102 0.70 -2.40 15.28
C PHE A 102 0.68 -2.37 16.81
N GLY A 103 -0.50 -2.59 17.41
CA GLY A 103 -0.64 -2.68 18.86
C GLY A 103 0.19 -3.82 19.44
N LEU A 104 0.08 -5.01 18.86
CA LEU A 104 0.88 -6.18 19.24
C LEU A 104 2.37 -5.91 19.04
N PHE A 105 2.76 -5.26 17.94
CA PHE A 105 4.15 -4.88 17.71
C PHE A 105 4.69 -3.98 18.84
N ILE A 106 3.96 -2.92 19.22
CA ILE A 106 4.38 -2.03 20.32
C ILE A 106 4.45 -2.80 21.64
N VAL A 107 3.48 -3.67 21.91
CA VAL A 107 3.47 -4.48 23.14
C VAL A 107 4.68 -5.41 23.18
N PHE A 108 4.93 -6.20 22.14
CA PHE A 108 5.99 -7.21 22.13
C PHE A 108 7.40 -6.65 21.96
N PHE A 109 7.58 -5.59 21.18
CA PHE A 109 8.91 -5.08 20.84
C PHE A 109 9.31 -3.84 21.61
N ILE A 110 8.38 -3.14 22.27
CA ILE A 110 8.68 -1.94 23.05
C ILE A 110 8.29 -2.13 24.52
N ALA A 111 7.01 -2.34 24.81
CA ALA A 111 6.51 -2.38 26.19
C ALA A 111 7.02 -3.60 26.96
N PHE A 112 7.07 -4.77 26.33
CA PHE A 112 7.50 -6.01 26.97
C PHE A 112 9.01 -6.01 27.30
N PRO A 113 9.93 -5.67 26.36
CA PRO A 113 11.35 -5.58 26.69
C PRO A 113 11.65 -4.51 27.74
N THR A 114 10.96 -3.35 27.69
CA THR A 114 11.16 -2.28 28.68
C THR A 114 10.64 -2.65 30.07
N ALA A 115 9.52 -3.37 30.15
CA ALA A 115 9.01 -3.89 31.42
C ALA A 115 9.96 -4.95 32.02
N ILE A 116 10.49 -5.86 31.19
CA ILE A 116 11.48 -6.86 31.63
C ILE A 116 12.75 -6.18 32.14
N ALA A 117 13.32 -5.25 31.36
CA ALA A 117 14.52 -4.52 31.75
C ALA A 117 14.32 -3.84 33.11
N ARG A 118 13.19 -3.14 33.28
CA ARG A 118 12.85 -2.48 34.54
C ARG A 118 12.64 -3.44 35.72
N TYR A 119 12.18 -4.67 35.48
CA TYR A 119 12.04 -5.69 36.53
C TYR A 119 13.38 -6.30 36.92
N LEU A 120 14.30 -6.48 35.97
CA LEU A 120 15.64 -7.01 36.19
C LEU A 120 16.60 -5.98 36.82
N ASP A 121 16.42 -4.69 36.51
CA ASP A 121 17.20 -3.58 37.08
C ASP A 121 16.75 -3.21 38.52
N LYS A 122 15.75 -3.90 39.07
CA LYS A 122 15.18 -3.65 40.40
C LYS A 122 15.59 -4.74 41.38
#